data_AF-A0A7I2V4K7-F1
#
_entry.id   AF-A0A7I2V4K7-F1
#
_cell.length_a   1.000
_cell.length_b   1.000
_cell.length_c   1.000
_cell.angle_alpha   90.00
_cell.angle_beta   90.00
_cell.angle_gamma   90.00
#
_symmetry.space_group_name_H-M   'P 1'
#
loop_
_entity.id
_entity.type
_entity.pdbx_description
1 polymer ?
#
loop_
_entity_poly.entity_id
_entity_poly.type
_entity_poly.pdbx_seq_one_letter_code
_entity_poly.pdbx_strand_id
1 'polypeptide(L)'
;MKTLLLLLLVLLELGEAQGSLHRVPLRRHPSLKKKLRARSQLSEFWKSHNLDMIQFTESCSMDQSAKEPLINYLDMEYFGTISIGSPPQNFTVIFDTGSSNLWVPSVYCTSPACKTHSRFQPSQSSTYSQPGQSFSIQYGTGSLSGIIGADQVSVEGLTVVGQQFGESVTEPGQTFVDAEFDGILGLGYPSLAVGGVTPVFDNMMAQNLVDLPMFSVYMSRTSFSRRLGKVGCNGEYQGLAVRLAWI
;
A
#
# COMPACT_ATOMS: atom_id res chain seq x y z
N MET A 1 33.24 40.49 24.59
CA MET A 1 33.01 39.13 25.14
C MET A 1 31.55 38.71 25.08
N LYS A 2 30.58 39.51 25.55
CA LYS A 2 29.14 39.14 25.51
C LYS A 2 28.58 38.92 24.10
N THR A 3 28.98 39.72 23.12
CA THR A 3 28.56 39.60 21.71
C THR A 3 29.11 38.35 21.03
N LEU A 4 30.35 37.95 21.36
CA LEU A 4 30.96 36.72 20.85
C LEU A 4 30.26 35.47 21.41
N LEU A 5 29.84 35.53 22.68
CA LEU A 5 29.08 34.46 23.34
C LEU A 5 27.67 34.30 22.74
N LEU A 6 27.00 35.42 22.44
CA LEU A 6 25.71 35.44 21.75
C LEU A 6 25.80 34.88 20.32
N LEU A 7 26.85 35.23 19.58
CA LEU A 7 27.10 34.66 18.25
C LEU A 7 27.40 33.16 18.29
N LEU A 8 28.15 32.68 19.29
CA LEU A 8 28.40 31.25 19.51
C LEU A 8 27.14 30.47 19.90
N LEU A 9 26.24 31.06 20.69
CA LEU A 9 24.95 30.46 21.04
C LEU A 9 24.01 30.35 19.83
N VAL A 10 23.94 31.39 18.99
CA VAL A 10 23.15 31.36 17.74
C VAL A 10 23.74 30.36 16.73
N LEU A 11 25.08 30.21 16.68
CA LEU A 11 25.74 29.22 15.82
C LEU A 11 25.61 27.78 16.35
N LEU A 12 25.45 27.57 17.66
CA LEU A 12 25.16 26.25 18.23
C LEU A 12 23.72 25.78 17.91
N GLU A 13 22.75 26.70 17.84
CA GLU A 13 21.36 26.35 17.47
C GLU A 13 21.18 26.07 15.96
N LEU A 14 22.08 26.57 15.12
CA LEU A 14 22.09 26.26 13.68
C LEU A 14 22.74 24.90 13.35
N GLY A 15 23.19 24.16 14.38
CA GLY A 15 24.00 22.95 14.23
C GLY A 15 23.25 21.63 14.01
N GLU A 16 21.97 21.51 14.37
CA GLU A 16 21.23 20.24 14.25
C GLU A 16 19.79 20.46 13.79
N ALA A 17 19.62 20.80 12.51
CA ALA A 17 18.39 20.46 11.80
C ALA A 17 18.61 19.10 11.08
N GLN A 18 18.88 18.04 11.83
CA GLN A 18 18.65 16.68 11.32
C GLN A 18 17.14 16.46 11.28
N GLY A 19 16.48 16.85 10.19
CA GLY A 19 15.13 16.38 9.89
C GLY A 19 15.14 14.85 9.94
N SER A 20 14.22 14.27 10.72
CA SER A 20 14.16 12.82 10.90
C SER A 20 13.50 12.20 9.67
N LEU A 21 14.30 11.68 8.74
CA LEU A 21 13.78 11.02 7.55
C LEU A 21 13.22 9.63 7.91
N HIS A 22 11.90 9.54 8.05
CA HIS A 22 11.18 8.29 8.32
C HIS A 22 11.03 7.48 7.01
N ARG A 23 11.65 6.30 6.95
CA ARG A 23 11.66 5.45 5.74
C ARG A 23 10.84 4.19 5.95
N VAL A 24 9.83 3.99 5.11
CA VAL A 24 9.07 2.74 4.98
C VAL A 24 9.75 1.80 3.99
N PRO A 25 10.35 0.68 4.46
CA PRO A 25 10.89 -0.33 3.57
C PRO A 25 9.74 -1.06 2.89
N LEU A 26 9.71 -1.06 1.56
CA LEU A 26 8.78 -1.91 0.82
C LEU A 26 9.46 -3.24 0.47
N ARG A 27 8.79 -4.33 0.83
CA ARG A 27 9.24 -5.69 0.55
C ARG A 27 8.73 -6.13 -0.81
N ARG A 28 9.64 -6.71 -1.60
CA ARG A 28 9.29 -7.28 -2.89
C ARG A 28 8.75 -8.69 -2.74
N HIS A 29 7.56 -8.94 -3.25
CA HIS A 29 7.01 -10.28 -3.43
C HIS A 29 6.96 -10.64 -4.92
N PRO A 30 7.11 -11.93 -5.29
CA PRO A 30 6.85 -12.36 -6.66
C PRO A 30 5.39 -12.03 -7.02
N SER A 31 5.20 -11.29 -8.11
CA SER A 31 3.85 -10.93 -8.56
C SER A 31 2.98 -12.16 -8.83
N LEU A 32 1.66 -12.01 -8.70
CA LEU A 32 0.72 -13.10 -9.00
C LEU A 32 0.94 -13.65 -10.41
N LYS A 33 1.17 -12.76 -11.39
CA LYS A 33 1.53 -13.15 -12.77
C LYS A 33 2.77 -14.04 -12.84
N LYS A 34 3.83 -13.70 -12.10
CA LYS A 34 5.06 -14.52 -12.04
C LYS A 34 4.79 -15.88 -11.41
N LYS A 35 4.00 -15.95 -10.33
CA LYS A 35 3.62 -17.21 -9.69
C LYS A 35 2.79 -18.10 -10.63
N LEU A 36 1.78 -17.51 -11.28
CA LEU A 36 0.93 -18.22 -12.24
C LEU A 36 1.73 -18.71 -13.45
N ARG A 37 2.70 -17.93 -13.96
CA ARG A 37 3.63 -18.36 -15.02
C ARG A 37 4.49 -19.53 -14.56
N ALA A 38 5.07 -19.47 -13.36
CA ALA A 38 5.90 -20.53 -12.81
C ALA A 38 5.14 -21.85 -12.64
N ARG A 39 3.81 -21.79 -12.44
CA ARG A 39 2.92 -22.96 -12.32
C ARG A 39 2.27 -23.39 -13.64
N SER A 40 2.54 -22.70 -14.75
CA SER A 40 1.84 -22.91 -16.04
C SER A 40 0.31 -22.67 -15.98
N GLN A 41 -0.18 -21.89 -15.01
CA GLN A 41 -1.61 -21.62 -14.78
C GLN A 41 -2.08 -20.26 -15.31
N LEU A 42 -1.18 -19.43 -15.86
CA LEU A 42 -1.51 -18.06 -16.27
C LEU A 42 -2.59 -18.00 -17.37
N SER A 43 -2.53 -18.91 -18.36
CA SER A 43 -3.51 -18.95 -19.46
C SER A 43 -4.91 -19.31 -18.96
N GLU A 44 -5.00 -20.28 -18.05
CA GLU A 44 -6.25 -20.69 -17.43
C GLU A 44 -6.83 -19.57 -16.55
N PHE A 45 -5.97 -18.88 -15.80
CA PHE A 45 -6.36 -17.73 -14.99
C PHE A 45 -6.96 -16.60 -15.83
N TRP A 46 -6.35 -16.25 -16.96
CA TRP A 46 -6.90 -15.21 -17.86
C TRP A 46 -8.27 -15.58 -18.41
N LYS A 47 -8.43 -16.83 -18.85
CA LYS A 47 -9.72 -17.35 -19.34
C LYS A 47 -10.79 -17.33 -18.25
N SER A 48 -10.47 -17.78 -17.04
CA SER A 48 -11.43 -17.84 -15.94
C SER A 48 -11.86 -16.46 -15.43
N HIS A 49 -11.00 -15.45 -15.60
CA HIS A 49 -11.27 -14.06 -15.19
C HIS A 49 -11.74 -13.17 -16.36
N ASN A 50 -11.99 -13.75 -17.55
CA ASN A 50 -12.40 -13.03 -18.76
C ASN A 50 -11.47 -11.85 -19.10
N LEU A 51 -10.18 -12.03 -18.87
CA LEU A 51 -9.15 -11.05 -19.18
C LEU A 51 -8.60 -11.34 -20.57
N ASP A 52 -9.14 -10.66 -21.58
CA ASP A 52 -8.60 -10.69 -22.95
C ASP A 52 -7.32 -9.86 -23.01
N MET A 53 -6.20 -10.48 -22.62
CA MET A 53 -4.91 -9.95 -23.03
C MET A 53 -4.76 -10.21 -24.52
N ILE A 54 -4.96 -9.17 -25.33
CA ILE A 54 -4.78 -9.19 -26.78
C ILE A 54 -3.52 -10.01 -27.11
N GLN A 55 -3.70 -11.22 -27.61
CA GLN A 55 -2.66 -11.87 -28.38
C GLN A 55 -2.51 -10.99 -29.62
N PHE A 56 -1.35 -10.38 -29.81
CA PHE A 56 -1.04 -9.64 -31.03
C PHE A 56 -1.32 -10.55 -32.23
N THR A 57 -2.50 -10.44 -32.81
CA THR A 57 -2.83 -10.95 -34.13
C THR A 57 -2.46 -9.83 -35.11
N GLU A 58 -1.80 -10.17 -36.21
CA GLU A 58 -1.21 -9.23 -37.18
C GLU A 58 -2.22 -8.36 -37.96
N SER A 59 -3.45 -8.21 -37.48
CA SER A 59 -4.48 -7.40 -38.11
C SER A 59 -4.87 -6.22 -37.23
N CYS A 60 -4.31 -5.04 -37.54
CA CYS A 60 -4.83 -3.77 -37.05
C CYS A 60 -6.17 -3.45 -37.74
N SER A 61 -7.29 -3.80 -37.12
CA SER A 61 -8.58 -3.18 -37.42
C SER A 61 -8.76 -1.95 -36.52
N MET A 62 -8.90 -0.78 -37.15
CA MET A 62 -9.21 0.47 -36.45
C MET A 62 -10.68 0.46 -36.01
N ASP A 63 -10.94 0.07 -34.77
CA ASP A 63 -12.23 0.28 -34.13
C ASP A 63 -12.22 1.59 -33.33
N GLN A 64 -13.31 2.36 -33.42
CA GLN A 64 -13.44 3.65 -32.76
C GLN A 64 -13.74 3.45 -31.28
N SER A 65 -12.83 3.95 -30.42
CA SER A 65 -12.85 3.87 -28.96
C SER A 65 -12.69 2.45 -28.37
N ALA A 66 -11.47 1.93 -28.42
CA ALA A 66 -11.08 0.79 -27.59
C ALA A 66 -11.03 1.19 -26.10
N LYS A 67 -11.80 0.50 -25.25
CA LYS A 67 -11.66 0.56 -23.79
C LYS A 67 -10.70 -0.55 -23.35
N GLU A 68 -9.45 -0.18 -23.09
CA GLU A 68 -8.46 -1.10 -22.52
C GLU A 68 -8.57 -1.11 -21.00
N PRO A 69 -8.96 -2.23 -20.36
CA PRO A 69 -8.99 -2.32 -18.92
C PRO A 69 -7.56 -2.27 -18.36
N LEU A 70 -7.27 -1.27 -17.52
CA LEU A 70 -6.00 -1.18 -16.79
C LEU A 70 -5.98 -2.23 -15.67
N ILE A 71 -5.48 -3.43 -16.00
CA ILE A 71 -5.33 -4.55 -15.05
C ILE A 71 -3.87 -4.61 -14.60
N ASN A 72 -3.54 -3.91 -13.50
CA ASN A 72 -2.17 -3.83 -12.98
C ASN A 72 -1.94 -4.66 -11.70
N TYR A 73 -3.00 -5.17 -11.06
CA TYR A 73 -2.86 -5.87 -9.78
C TYR A 73 -2.04 -7.17 -9.87
N LEU A 74 -2.01 -7.81 -11.05
CA LEU A 74 -1.21 -9.02 -11.31
C LEU A 74 0.30 -8.79 -11.27
N ASP A 75 0.74 -7.54 -11.43
CA ASP A 75 2.14 -7.09 -11.47
C ASP A 75 2.53 -6.29 -10.21
N MET A 76 1.67 -6.25 -9.18
CA MET A 76 1.99 -5.64 -7.89
C MET A 76 3.02 -6.47 -7.13
N GLU A 77 4.11 -5.82 -6.77
CA GLU A 77 5.27 -6.50 -6.17
C GLU A 77 5.73 -5.88 -4.86
N TYR A 78 5.31 -4.67 -4.48
CA TYR A 78 5.86 -3.94 -3.33
C TYR A 78 4.79 -3.67 -2.27
N PHE A 79 5.07 -4.13 -1.05
CA PHE A 79 4.19 -3.95 0.10
C PHE A 79 4.99 -3.40 1.27
N GLY A 80 4.37 -2.57 2.10
CA GLY A 80 4.96 -2.24 3.41
C GLY A 80 4.07 -2.73 4.54
N THR A 81 4.51 -2.51 5.76
CA THR A 81 3.80 -2.94 6.96
C THR A 81 3.32 -1.73 7.73
N ILE A 82 2.06 -1.79 8.16
CA ILE A 82 1.47 -0.84 9.10
C ILE A 82 0.97 -1.60 10.31
N SER A 83 0.69 -0.89 11.39
CA SER A 83 -0.05 -1.44 12.51
C SER A 83 -1.25 -0.59 12.87
N ILE A 84 -2.32 -1.24 13.34
CA ILE A 84 -3.57 -0.60 13.74
C ILE A 84 -3.93 -1.05 15.14
N GLY A 85 -4.26 -0.10 16.01
CA GLY A 85 -4.75 -0.36 17.37
C GLY A 85 -3.70 -0.42 18.47
N SER A 86 -4.20 -0.67 19.68
CA SER A 86 -3.43 -0.81 20.91
C SER A 86 -3.96 -1.98 21.75
N PRO A 87 -3.24 -3.12 21.88
CA PRO A 87 -1.94 -3.39 21.28
C PRO A 87 -1.95 -3.42 19.73
N PRO A 88 -0.82 -3.16 19.07
CA PRO A 88 -0.75 -3.08 17.61
C PRO A 88 -1.07 -4.40 16.91
N GLN A 89 -1.95 -4.35 15.91
CA GLN A 89 -2.24 -5.44 14.97
C GLN A 89 -1.60 -5.12 13.61
N ASN A 90 -0.73 -6.00 13.09
CA ASN A 90 0.07 -5.72 11.90
C ASN A 90 -0.65 -6.13 10.61
N PHE A 91 -0.48 -5.31 9.57
CA PHE A 91 -1.02 -5.56 8.24
C PHE A 91 0.02 -5.26 7.16
N THR A 92 0.05 -6.10 6.14
CA THR A 92 0.80 -5.87 4.91
C THR A 92 -0.09 -5.07 3.96
N VAL A 93 0.35 -3.90 3.51
CA VAL A 93 -0.46 -3.02 2.66
C VAL A 93 0.28 -2.56 1.42
N ILE A 94 -0.50 -2.24 0.39
CA ILE A 94 -0.02 -1.45 -0.75
C ILE A 94 -0.14 0.03 -0.40
N PHE A 95 0.90 0.78 -0.73
CA PHE A 95 0.86 2.24 -0.74
C PHE A 95 0.40 2.70 -2.12
N ASP A 96 -0.83 3.19 -2.21
CA ASP A 96 -1.50 3.46 -3.48
C ASP A 96 -1.75 4.96 -3.68
N THR A 97 -1.03 5.59 -4.60
CA THR A 97 -1.25 7.00 -4.96
C THR A 97 -2.51 7.22 -5.79
N GLY A 98 -3.16 6.16 -6.29
CA GLY A 98 -4.40 6.21 -7.06
C GLY A 98 -5.68 6.18 -6.22
N SER A 99 -5.58 6.00 -4.91
CA SER A 99 -6.72 6.00 -3.98
C SER A 99 -6.36 6.72 -2.66
N SER A 100 -7.37 6.97 -1.82
CA SER A 100 -7.21 7.80 -0.61
C SER A 100 -7.65 7.14 0.69
N ASN A 101 -8.45 6.08 0.62
CA ASN A 101 -8.87 5.36 1.81
C ASN A 101 -7.75 4.43 2.30
N LEU A 102 -7.58 4.33 3.61
CA LEU A 102 -6.99 3.15 4.25
C LEU A 102 -8.10 2.13 4.47
N TRP A 103 -7.88 0.87 4.14
CA TRP A 103 -8.76 -0.23 4.54
C TRP A 103 -7.98 -1.52 4.79
N VAL A 104 -8.51 -2.34 5.71
CA VAL A 104 -8.00 -3.69 6.01
C VAL A 104 -9.18 -4.66 6.22
N PRO A 105 -8.97 -5.98 6.09
CA PRO A 105 -9.98 -6.98 6.35
C PRO A 105 -10.42 -6.97 7.81
N SER A 106 -11.72 -7.03 8.09
CA SER A 106 -12.23 -7.17 9.46
C SER A 106 -12.45 -8.64 9.81
N VAL A 107 -12.48 -8.97 11.11
CA VAL A 107 -12.94 -10.28 11.56
C VAL A 107 -14.39 -10.58 11.21
N TYR A 108 -15.19 -9.55 10.91
CA TYR A 108 -16.54 -9.70 10.39
C TYR A 108 -16.58 -10.10 8.91
N CYS A 109 -15.44 -10.06 8.20
CA CYS A 109 -15.39 -10.46 6.80
C CYS A 109 -15.52 -11.98 6.64
N THR A 110 -16.45 -12.38 5.77
CA THR A 110 -16.75 -13.80 5.48
C THR A 110 -16.33 -14.22 4.07
N SER A 111 -15.92 -13.28 3.22
CA SER A 111 -15.42 -13.55 1.87
C SER A 111 -14.21 -14.50 1.89
N PRO A 112 -14.01 -15.30 0.83
CA PRO A 112 -12.84 -16.17 0.71
C PRO A 112 -11.51 -15.41 0.87
N ALA A 113 -11.41 -14.19 0.33
CA ALA A 113 -10.21 -13.37 0.41
C ALA A 113 -9.75 -13.13 1.85
N CYS A 114 -10.68 -12.83 2.75
CA CYS A 114 -10.38 -12.52 4.14
C CYS A 114 -9.90 -13.73 4.96
N LYS A 115 -10.06 -14.97 4.46
CA LYS A 115 -9.67 -16.19 5.21
C LYS A 115 -8.17 -16.44 5.21
N THR A 116 -7.47 -15.92 4.21
CA THR A 116 -6.02 -16.08 4.03
C THR A 116 -5.23 -14.84 4.40
N HIS A 117 -5.91 -13.75 4.75
CA HIS A 117 -5.32 -12.46 5.11
C HIS A 117 -5.48 -12.16 6.61
N SER A 118 -4.62 -11.28 7.11
CA SER A 118 -4.72 -10.74 8.46
C SER A 118 -6.01 -9.94 8.60
N ARG A 119 -6.71 -10.12 9.73
CA ARG A 119 -8.00 -9.48 9.98
C ARG A 119 -7.94 -8.63 11.24
N PHE A 120 -8.40 -7.39 11.14
CA PHE A 120 -8.54 -6.46 12.24
C PHE A 120 -9.60 -6.93 13.22
N GLN A 121 -9.23 -6.89 14.50
CA GLN A 121 -10.04 -7.27 15.64
C GLN A 121 -10.32 -6.03 16.49
N PRO A 122 -11.48 -5.36 16.28
CA PRO A 122 -11.85 -4.17 17.05
C PRO A 122 -11.83 -4.40 18.57
N SER A 123 -12.32 -5.57 19.00
CA SER A 123 -12.40 -5.94 20.42
C SER A 123 -11.04 -6.15 21.09
N GLN A 124 -9.94 -6.22 20.33
CA GLN A 124 -8.58 -6.37 20.83
C GLN A 124 -7.81 -5.05 20.86
N SER A 125 -8.44 -3.92 20.54
CA SER A 125 -7.81 -2.61 20.60
C SER A 125 -8.50 -1.72 21.62
N SER A 126 -7.74 -1.21 22.59
CA SER A 126 -8.22 -0.29 23.62
C SER A 126 -8.44 1.14 23.11
N THR A 127 -7.94 1.45 21.91
CA THR A 127 -8.01 2.79 21.28
C THR A 127 -9.02 2.83 20.14
N TYR A 128 -9.67 1.70 19.83
CA TYR A 128 -10.68 1.60 18.80
C TYR A 128 -11.95 2.38 19.18
N SER A 129 -12.49 3.07 18.19
CA SER A 129 -13.80 3.72 18.24
C SER A 129 -14.52 3.49 16.92
N GLN A 130 -15.83 3.24 16.99
CA GLN A 130 -16.63 2.94 15.80
C GLN A 130 -17.52 4.14 15.44
N PRO A 131 -17.17 4.95 14.41
CA PRO A 131 -18.08 5.97 13.89
C PRO A 131 -19.29 5.36 13.17
N GLY A 132 -19.25 4.06 12.82
CA GLY A 132 -20.45 3.26 12.47
C GLY A 132 -21.01 3.48 11.07
N GLN A 133 -20.34 4.27 10.23
CA GLN A 133 -20.76 4.56 8.87
C GLN A 133 -20.42 3.40 7.93
N SER A 134 -21.35 2.96 7.09
CA SER A 134 -21.06 2.00 6.03
C SER A 134 -20.34 2.66 4.85
N PHE A 135 -19.48 1.90 4.17
CA PHE A 135 -18.78 2.36 2.97
C PHE A 135 -18.65 1.26 1.92
N SER A 136 -18.44 1.64 0.68
CA SER A 136 -18.17 0.73 -0.43
C SER A 136 -17.19 1.38 -1.40
N ILE A 137 -16.17 0.64 -1.82
CA ILE A 137 -15.16 1.09 -2.77
C ILE A 137 -15.17 0.16 -3.99
N GLN A 138 -15.19 0.75 -5.18
CA GLN A 138 -15.06 0.05 -6.44
C GLN A 138 -13.72 0.42 -7.09
N TYR A 139 -12.82 -0.55 -7.18
CA TYR A 139 -11.60 -0.46 -7.99
C TYR A 139 -11.85 -0.97 -9.41
N GLY A 140 -10.89 -0.77 -10.31
CA GLY A 140 -10.99 -1.21 -11.71
C GLY A 140 -11.24 -2.71 -11.88
N THR A 141 -10.70 -3.54 -10.98
CA THR A 141 -10.78 -5.01 -11.07
C THR A 141 -11.32 -5.68 -9.80
N GLY A 142 -11.78 -4.93 -8.80
CA GLY A 142 -12.25 -5.49 -7.54
C GLY A 142 -13.09 -4.48 -6.77
N SER A 143 -13.80 -4.93 -5.75
CA SER A 143 -14.54 -4.04 -4.88
C SER A 143 -14.61 -4.59 -3.47
N LEU A 144 -14.98 -3.74 -2.53
CA LEU A 144 -15.24 -4.14 -1.17
C LEU A 144 -16.29 -3.24 -0.55
N SER A 145 -17.01 -3.78 0.42
CA SER A 145 -17.93 -3.04 1.27
C SER A 145 -17.67 -3.36 2.74
N GLY A 146 -17.95 -2.40 3.61
CA GLY A 146 -17.67 -2.55 5.02
C GLY A 146 -18.17 -1.39 5.86
N ILE A 147 -17.51 -1.20 7.00
CA ILE A 147 -17.80 -0.15 7.98
C ILE A 147 -16.56 0.70 8.21
N ILE A 148 -16.75 1.98 8.53
CA ILE A 148 -15.68 2.86 8.95
C ILE A 148 -15.47 2.68 10.45
N GLY A 149 -14.25 2.28 10.80
CA GLY A 149 -13.69 2.29 12.15
C GLY A 149 -12.74 3.49 12.32
N ALA A 150 -12.39 3.82 13.55
CA ALA A 150 -11.32 4.77 13.86
C ALA A 150 -10.43 4.23 14.96
N ASP A 151 -9.13 4.24 14.74
CA ASP A 151 -8.14 3.77 15.70
C ASP A 151 -6.80 4.49 15.47
N GLN A 152 -5.80 4.22 16.31
CA GLN A 152 -4.44 4.63 16.03
C GLN A 152 -3.84 3.77 14.91
N VAL A 153 -3.13 4.41 13.98
CA VAL A 153 -2.44 3.75 12.87
C VAL A 153 -0.98 4.15 12.91
N SER A 154 -0.07 3.17 12.95
CA SER A 154 1.36 3.40 12.94
C SER A 154 1.99 2.99 11.61
N VAL A 155 2.82 3.87 11.05
CA VAL A 155 3.62 3.63 9.85
C VAL A 155 5.07 3.99 10.18
N GLU A 156 5.93 2.98 10.32
CA GLU A 156 7.36 3.15 10.68
C GLU A 156 7.62 4.10 11.86
N GLY A 157 6.89 3.88 12.95
CA GLY A 157 7.07 4.65 14.19
C GLY A 157 6.32 5.99 14.21
N LEU A 158 5.77 6.45 13.08
CA LEU A 158 4.85 7.58 13.07
C LEU A 158 3.44 7.07 13.36
N THR A 159 2.86 7.48 14.49
CA THR A 159 1.54 7.03 14.93
C THR A 159 0.51 8.14 14.79
N VAL A 160 -0.42 7.96 13.86
CA VAL A 160 -1.59 8.81 13.65
C VAL A 160 -2.69 8.36 14.61
N VAL A 161 -3.16 9.23 15.49
CA VAL A 161 -4.25 8.93 16.42
C VAL A 161 -5.60 9.23 15.77
N GLY A 162 -6.61 8.39 16.02
CA GLY A 162 -7.98 8.62 15.54
C GLY A 162 -8.12 8.55 14.02
N GLN A 163 -7.25 7.80 13.34
CA GLN A 163 -7.33 7.60 11.91
C GLN A 163 -8.58 6.80 11.58
N GLN A 164 -9.46 7.37 10.75
CA GLN A 164 -10.59 6.65 10.19
C GLN A 164 -10.11 5.71 9.08
N PHE A 165 -10.57 4.46 9.10
CA PHE A 165 -10.23 3.47 8.08
C PHE A 165 -11.39 2.52 7.82
N GLY A 166 -11.36 1.90 6.64
CA GLY A 166 -12.33 0.90 6.24
C GLY A 166 -12.02 -0.46 6.83
N GLU A 167 -12.97 -1.01 7.56
CA GLU A 167 -13.01 -2.41 7.95
C GLU A 167 -13.82 -3.17 6.89
N SER A 168 -13.16 -3.94 6.04
CA SER A 168 -13.86 -4.71 5.00
C SER A 168 -14.69 -5.83 5.65
N VAL A 169 -15.95 -5.96 5.21
CA VAL A 169 -16.89 -7.01 5.65
C VAL A 169 -17.23 -7.92 4.48
N THR A 170 -17.15 -7.40 3.25
CA THR A 170 -17.35 -8.19 2.04
C THR A 170 -16.35 -7.73 0.99
N GLU A 171 -15.60 -8.70 0.45
CA GLU A 171 -14.69 -8.55 -0.67
C GLU A 171 -15.13 -9.53 -1.76
N PRO A 172 -16.06 -9.12 -2.67
CA PRO A 172 -16.55 -9.99 -3.72
C PRO A 172 -15.49 -10.27 -4.80
N GLY A 173 -15.65 -11.43 -5.46
CA GLY A 173 -14.78 -11.85 -6.56
C GLY A 173 -13.52 -12.58 -6.10
N GLN A 174 -12.56 -12.72 -7.03
CA GLN A 174 -11.29 -13.44 -6.81
C GLN A 174 -10.09 -12.50 -6.70
N THR A 175 -10.27 -11.20 -6.97
CA THR A 175 -9.20 -10.22 -7.10
C THR A 175 -8.32 -10.13 -5.87
N PHE A 176 -8.92 -10.20 -4.68
CA PHE A 176 -8.21 -10.14 -3.40
C PHE A 176 -7.94 -11.53 -2.80
N VAL A 177 -8.41 -12.61 -3.43
CA VAL A 177 -8.18 -13.98 -2.92
C VAL A 177 -6.72 -14.39 -3.09
N ASP A 178 -6.16 -14.09 -4.25
CA ASP A 178 -4.76 -14.38 -4.58
C ASP A 178 -3.83 -13.20 -4.30
N ALA A 179 -4.32 -12.19 -3.55
CA ALA A 179 -3.50 -11.07 -3.12
C ALA A 179 -2.44 -11.53 -2.10
N GLU A 180 -1.33 -10.80 -2.06
CA GLU A 180 -0.23 -11.03 -1.10
C GLU A 180 -0.14 -9.89 -0.07
N PHE A 181 -1.16 -9.03 -0.06
CA PHE A 181 -1.31 -7.89 0.83
C PHE A 181 -2.66 -8.01 1.51
N ASP A 182 -2.73 -7.61 2.78
CA ASP A 182 -3.96 -7.61 3.56
C ASP A 182 -4.88 -6.45 3.13
N GLY A 183 -4.33 -5.25 2.91
CA GLY A 183 -5.12 -4.07 2.60
C GLY A 183 -4.41 -3.00 1.76
N ILE A 184 -5.05 -1.84 1.61
CA ILE A 184 -4.51 -0.70 0.86
C ILE A 184 -4.47 0.52 1.77
N LEU A 185 -3.34 1.24 1.74
CA LEU A 185 -3.18 2.56 2.30
C LEU A 185 -3.10 3.57 1.16
N GLY A 186 -4.18 4.32 0.97
CA GLY A 186 -4.24 5.39 -0.04
C GLY A 186 -3.35 6.58 0.31
N LEU A 187 -2.64 7.09 -0.71
CA LEU A 187 -1.77 8.28 -0.66
C LEU A 187 -2.28 9.43 -1.55
N GLY A 188 -3.46 9.28 -2.13
CA GLY A 188 -4.12 10.31 -2.94
C GLY A 188 -4.82 11.38 -2.10
N TYR A 189 -5.27 12.44 -2.77
CA TYR A 189 -5.93 13.59 -2.14
C TYR A 189 -7.29 13.27 -1.48
N PRO A 190 -7.68 14.01 -0.42
CA PRO A 190 -8.97 13.82 0.28
C PRO A 190 -10.21 13.78 -0.62
N SER A 191 -10.17 14.46 -1.78
CA SER A 191 -11.28 14.47 -2.75
C SER A 191 -11.63 13.09 -3.34
N LEU A 192 -10.72 12.11 -3.25
CA LEU A 192 -10.95 10.73 -3.69
C LEU A 192 -11.44 9.82 -2.54
N ALA A 193 -11.44 10.31 -1.30
CA ALA A 193 -11.76 9.50 -0.14
C ALA A 193 -13.28 9.23 -0.07
N VAL A 194 -13.65 7.95 -0.08
CA VAL A 194 -15.03 7.53 0.12
C VAL A 194 -15.39 7.68 1.60
N GLY A 195 -16.62 8.14 1.86
CA GLY A 195 -17.13 8.32 3.23
C GLY A 195 -16.70 9.64 3.89
N GLY A 196 -16.00 10.52 3.17
CA GLY A 196 -15.54 11.80 3.70
C GLY A 196 -14.44 11.67 4.77
N VAL A 197 -13.76 10.52 4.79
CA VAL A 197 -12.67 10.26 5.74
C VAL A 197 -11.40 11.02 5.35
N THR A 198 -10.65 11.48 6.34
CA THR A 198 -9.34 12.12 6.10
C THR A 198 -8.27 11.05 5.81
N PRO A 199 -7.52 11.14 4.69
CA PRO A 199 -6.43 10.20 4.38
C PRO A 199 -5.33 10.19 5.45
N VAL A 200 -4.55 9.12 5.48
CA VAL A 200 -3.51 8.91 6.50
C VAL A 200 -2.46 10.02 6.48
N PHE A 201 -1.99 10.39 5.29
CA PHE A 201 -0.96 11.42 5.16
C PHE A 201 -1.48 12.82 5.55
N ASP A 202 -2.74 13.13 5.23
CA ASP A 202 -3.40 14.36 5.68
C ASP A 202 -3.48 14.45 7.21
N ASN A 203 -3.79 13.35 7.89
CA ASN A 203 -3.75 13.31 9.35
C ASN A 203 -2.32 13.39 9.92
N MET A 204 -1.31 12.80 9.25
CA MET A 204 0.10 13.00 9.64
C MET A 204 0.49 14.48 9.60
N MET A 205 0.11 15.20 8.54
CA MET A 205 0.34 16.64 8.42
C MET A 205 -0.41 17.41 9.51
N ALA A 206 -1.69 17.12 9.72
CA ALA A 206 -2.51 17.81 10.71
C ALA A 206 -2.05 17.58 12.17
N GLN A 207 -1.43 16.42 12.43
CA GLN A 207 -0.88 16.05 13.74
C GLN A 207 0.60 16.44 13.90
N ASN A 208 1.19 17.16 12.94
CA ASN A 208 2.61 17.56 12.92
C ASN A 208 3.58 16.36 13.10
N LEU A 209 3.29 15.24 12.44
CA LEU A 209 4.13 14.03 12.48
C LEU A 209 5.21 14.00 11.40
N VAL A 210 5.17 14.96 10.47
CA VAL A 210 6.11 15.10 9.34
C VAL A 210 6.60 16.54 9.29
N ASP A 211 7.88 16.74 8.92
CA ASP A 211 8.48 18.08 8.90
C ASP A 211 7.97 18.88 7.70
N LEU A 212 7.69 18.22 6.58
CA LEU A 212 7.16 18.80 5.36
C LEU A 212 5.90 18.05 4.87
N PRO A 213 4.98 18.73 4.17
CA PRO A 213 3.80 18.11 3.56
C PRO A 213 4.17 17.33 2.29
N MET A 214 5.20 16.48 2.35
CA MET A 214 5.75 15.74 1.23
C MET A 214 6.14 14.31 1.60
N PHE A 215 5.95 13.39 0.67
CA PHE A 215 6.55 12.06 0.70
C PHE A 215 7.27 11.78 -0.62
N SER A 216 8.20 10.83 -0.62
CA SER A 216 8.90 10.39 -1.83
C SER A 216 8.92 8.87 -1.96
N VAL A 217 8.81 8.39 -3.20
CA VAL A 217 8.95 6.97 -3.54
C VAL A 217 10.26 6.79 -4.30
N TYR A 218 11.19 6.04 -3.70
CA TYR A 218 12.47 5.71 -4.29
C TYR A 218 12.47 4.28 -4.81
N MET A 219 12.77 4.09 -6.09
CA MET A 219 12.90 2.77 -6.74
C MET A 219 14.34 2.57 -7.21
N SER A 220 15.03 1.57 -6.67
CA SER A 220 16.40 1.21 -7.03
C SER A 220 16.47 -0.14 -7.72
N ARG A 221 17.34 -0.30 -8.72
CA ARG A 221 17.70 -1.60 -9.28
C ARG A 221 18.77 -2.24 -8.38
N THR A 222 18.44 -3.31 -7.67
CA THR A 222 19.40 -4.11 -6.92
C THR A 222 19.81 -5.36 -7.70
N SER A 223 21.04 -5.38 -8.19
CA SER A 223 21.68 -6.60 -8.70
C SER A 223 22.11 -7.47 -7.51
N PHE A 224 21.35 -8.50 -7.16
CA PHE A 224 21.81 -9.49 -6.20
C PHE A 224 22.75 -10.47 -6.91
N SER A 225 24.04 -10.11 -7.02
CA SER A 225 25.08 -11.02 -7.53
C SER A 225 25.36 -12.11 -6.49
N ARG A 226 24.60 -13.20 -6.55
CA ARG A 226 25.02 -14.45 -5.91
C ARG A 226 26.09 -15.07 -6.80
N ARG A 227 27.37 -14.87 -6.44
CA ARG A 227 28.52 -15.55 -7.09
C ARG A 227 28.31 -17.07 -7.02
N LEU A 228 27.74 -17.64 -8.07
CA LEU A 228 27.83 -19.06 -8.42
C LEU A 228 28.32 -19.11 -9.86
N GLY A 229 29.40 -19.85 -10.07
CA GLY A 229 30.21 -19.79 -11.28
C GLY A 229 29.47 -20.19 -12.57
N LYS A 230 29.98 -19.60 -13.66
CA LYS A 230 29.90 -19.99 -15.08
C LYS A 230 28.51 -20.21 -15.72
N VAL A 231 28.11 -19.15 -16.42
CA VAL A 231 27.56 -19.06 -17.79
C VAL A 231 26.66 -20.21 -18.26
N GLY A 232 25.36 -19.94 -18.24
CA GLY A 232 24.35 -20.51 -19.13
C GLY A 232 23.22 -19.48 -19.27
N CYS A 233 22.73 -19.27 -20.50
CA CYS A 233 21.68 -18.30 -20.84
C CYS A 233 20.42 -18.48 -19.99
N ASN A 234 20.36 -17.83 -18.83
CA ASN A 234 19.19 -17.67 -17.98
C ASN A 234 19.30 -16.30 -17.33
N GLY A 235 18.37 -15.39 -17.67
CA GLY A 235 18.40 -14.00 -17.24
C GLY A 235 18.56 -13.86 -15.73
N GLU A 236 19.53 -13.06 -15.31
CA GLU A 236 19.71 -12.67 -13.91
C GLU A 236 18.46 -11.94 -13.43
N TYR A 237 17.86 -12.43 -12.33
CA TYR A 237 16.76 -11.73 -11.66
C TYR A 237 17.29 -10.47 -10.99
N GLN A 238 17.05 -9.31 -11.60
CA GLN A 238 17.26 -8.01 -10.99
C GLN A 238 16.17 -7.78 -9.92
N GLY A 239 16.58 -7.64 -8.66
CA GLY A 239 15.75 -7.08 -7.59
C GLY A 239 15.48 -5.61 -7.87
N LEU A 240 14.30 -5.07 -7.52
CA LEU A 240 14.24 -3.65 -7.20
C LEU A 240 14.03 -3.49 -5.70
N ALA A 241 14.68 -2.51 -5.10
CA ALA A 241 14.38 -2.06 -3.74
C ALA A 241 13.52 -0.81 -3.85
N VAL A 242 12.36 -0.82 -3.19
CA VAL A 242 11.48 0.36 -3.14
C VAL A 242 11.37 0.85 -1.71
N ARG A 243 11.46 2.16 -1.52
CA ARG A 243 11.33 2.83 -0.22
C ARG A 243 10.38 3.99 -0.36
N LEU A 244 9.47 4.13 0.60
CA LEU A 244 8.70 5.35 0.80
C LEU A 244 9.39 6.14 1.91
N ALA A 245 9.44 7.46 1.80
CA ALA A 245 9.97 8.32 2.85
C ALA A 245 9.04 9.49 3.12
N TRP A 246 8.76 9.72 4.40
CA TRP A 246 8.08 10.90 4.91
C TRP A 246 9.12 11.97 5.19
N ILE A 247 8.93 13.18 4.64
CA ILE A 247 9.91 14.26 4.71
C ILE A 247 9.53 15.22 5.81
#